data_AF-A0A2N9IU13-F1
#
_entry.id   AF-A0A2N9IU13-F1
#
_cell.length_a   1.000
_cell.length_b   1.000
_cell.length_c   1.000
_cell.angle_alpha   90.00
_cell.angle_beta   90.00
_cell.angle_gamma   90.00
#
_symmetry.space_group_name_H-M   'P 1'
#
loop_
_entity.id
_entity.type
_entity.pdbx_description
1 polymer ?
#
loop_
_entity_poly.entity_id
_entity_poly.type
_entity_poly.pdbx_seq_one_letter_code
_entity_poly.pdbx_strand_id
1 'polypeptide(L)'
;MATPIVVQSPPIPVPIPTPAPDTQFVTPVPVISPQYCELYPFDLAIVRKVRIFSFHNFVVTDTNGNVIFNVKARASLFRDRRVLFDAAGNPVVTLRQKV
;
A
#
# COMPACT_ATOMS: atom_id res chain seq x y z
N MET A 1 -29.50 -4.40 -55.77
CA MET A 1 -28.22 -5.05 -55.43
C MET A 1 -28.15 -5.12 -53.91
N ALA A 2 -28.33 -6.29 -53.31
CA ALA A 2 -28.37 -6.45 -51.85
C ALA A 2 -26.98 -6.84 -51.34
N THR A 3 -26.42 -6.04 -50.43
CA THR A 3 -25.16 -6.33 -49.74
C THR A 3 -25.37 -7.45 -48.71
N PRO A 4 -24.47 -8.46 -48.64
CA PRO A 4 -24.58 -9.50 -47.62
C PRO A 4 -24.23 -8.94 -46.23
N ILE A 5 -25.01 -9.32 -45.23
CA ILE A 5 -24.73 -9.05 -43.82
C ILE A 5 -23.69 -10.08 -43.34
N VAL A 6 -22.50 -9.61 -42.97
CA VAL A 6 -21.46 -10.45 -42.36
C VAL A 6 -21.84 -10.64 -40.90
N VAL A 7 -22.19 -11.88 -40.52
CA VAL A 7 -22.36 -12.26 -39.11
C VAL A 7 -20.96 -12.34 -38.49
N GLN A 8 -20.58 -11.31 -37.74
CA GLN A 8 -19.33 -11.31 -36.98
C GLN A 8 -19.50 -12.25 -35.79
N SER A 9 -18.68 -13.30 -35.73
CA SER A 9 -18.65 -14.24 -34.60
C SER A 9 -18.32 -13.51 -33.29
N PRO A 10 -18.93 -13.93 -32.16
CA PRO A 10 -18.65 -13.31 -30.87
C PRO A 10 -17.17 -13.44 -30.50
N PRO A 11 -16.56 -12.43 -29.83
CA PRO A 11 -15.18 -12.52 -29.40
C PRO A 11 -15.03 -13.70 -28.45
N ILE A 12 -14.10 -14.60 -28.77
CA ILE A 12 -13.76 -15.74 -27.91
C ILE A 12 -13.29 -15.18 -26.57
N PRO A 13 -13.84 -15.62 -25.42
CA PRO A 13 -13.31 -15.25 -24.12
C PRO A 13 -11.88 -15.77 -24.03
N VAL A 14 -10.90 -14.88 -24.00
CA VAL A 14 -9.51 -15.27 -23.77
C VAL A 14 -9.45 -15.81 -22.34
N PRO A 15 -8.96 -17.04 -22.10
CA PRO A 15 -8.77 -17.52 -20.74
C PRO A 15 -7.81 -16.57 -20.03
N ILE A 16 -8.25 -15.99 -18.92
CA ILE A 16 -7.36 -15.25 -18.02
C ILE A 16 -6.25 -16.25 -17.63
N PRO A 17 -4.96 -15.92 -17.81
CA PRO A 17 -3.89 -16.85 -17.49
C PRO A 17 -4.02 -17.26 -16.02
N THR A 18 -4.25 -18.55 -15.80
CA THR A 18 -4.27 -19.15 -14.47
C THR A 18 -2.90 -18.90 -13.83
N PRO A 19 -2.82 -18.28 -12.64
CA PRO A 19 -1.54 -18.13 -11.96
C PRO A 19 -0.92 -19.51 -11.77
N ALA A 20 0.37 -19.63 -12.11
CA ALA A 20 1.07 -20.91 -12.06
C ALA A 20 1.05 -21.50 -10.62
N PRO A 21 0.98 -22.83 -10.47
CA PRO A 21 0.89 -23.52 -9.17
C PRO A 21 2.03 -23.22 -8.18
N ASP A 22 3.12 -22.60 -8.63
CA ASP A 22 4.33 -22.37 -7.85
C ASP A 22 4.55 -20.89 -7.48
N THR A 23 3.50 -20.08 -7.45
CA THR A 23 3.59 -18.76 -6.79
C THR A 23 3.64 -18.98 -5.29
N GLN A 24 4.78 -19.46 -4.79
CA GLN A 24 5.05 -19.55 -3.36
C GLN A 24 5.15 -18.12 -2.84
N PHE A 25 4.09 -17.66 -2.17
CA PHE A 25 4.18 -16.50 -1.29
C PHE A 25 5.19 -16.88 -0.21
N VAL A 26 6.43 -16.41 -0.38
CA VAL A 26 7.51 -16.58 0.58
C VAL A 26 6.96 -16.18 1.95
N THR A 27 7.05 -17.08 2.93
CA THR A 27 6.59 -16.79 4.29
C THR A 27 7.26 -15.51 4.76
N PRO A 28 6.49 -14.43 5.00
CA PRO A 28 7.08 -13.15 5.33
C PRO A 28 7.81 -13.26 6.67
N VAL A 29 9.07 -12.83 6.72
CA VAL A 29 9.84 -12.77 7.97
C VAL A 29 9.41 -11.50 8.71
N PRO A 30 8.72 -11.61 9.87
CA PRO A 30 8.21 -10.44 10.57
C PRO A 30 9.36 -9.67 11.21
N VAL A 31 9.61 -8.44 10.75
CA VAL A 31 10.64 -7.55 11.32
C VAL A 31 10.12 -6.75 12.51
N ILE A 32 8.88 -6.26 12.40
CA ILE A 32 8.21 -5.51 13.48
C ILE A 32 7.35 -6.47 14.29
N SER A 33 6.36 -7.08 13.65
CA SER A 33 5.46 -8.04 14.28
C SER A 33 4.60 -8.77 13.24
N PRO A 34 4.17 -10.04 13.48
CA PRO A 34 3.39 -10.82 12.52
C PRO A 34 2.07 -10.19 12.07
N GLN A 35 1.41 -9.39 12.90
CA GLN A 35 0.14 -8.73 12.55
C GLN A 35 0.26 -7.64 11.46
N TYR A 36 1.48 -7.26 11.08
CA TYR A 36 1.74 -6.38 9.95
C TYR A 36 2.19 -7.13 8.69
N CYS A 37 2.10 -8.46 8.70
CA CYS A 37 2.35 -9.30 7.55
C CYS A 37 1.02 -9.67 6.88
N GLU A 38 0.95 -9.53 5.57
CA GLU A 38 -0.19 -9.95 4.77
C GLU A 38 0.17 -11.17 3.92
N LEU A 39 -0.81 -12.01 3.63
CA LEU A 39 -0.64 -13.23 2.83
C LEU A 39 -0.44 -12.92 1.33
N TYR A 40 -0.92 -11.76 0.90
CA TYR A 40 -0.84 -11.29 -0.47
C TYR A 40 -0.21 -9.90 -0.51
N PRO A 41 0.52 -9.57 -1.59
CA PRO A 41 1.03 -8.22 -1.78
C PRO A 41 -0.14 -7.25 -1.94
N PHE A 42 -0.02 -6.09 -1.33
CA PHE A 42 -0.95 -4.98 -1.48
C PHE A 42 -0.17 -3.67 -1.61
N ASP A 43 -0.74 -2.74 -2.36
CA ASP A 43 -0.07 -1.48 -2.67
C ASP A 43 -0.32 -0.44 -1.57
N LEU A 44 0.75 0.28 -1.24
CA LEU A 44 0.72 1.35 -0.25
C LEU A 44 0.95 2.71 -0.94
N ALA A 45 0.17 3.70 -0.54
CA ALA A 45 0.26 5.07 -1.00
C ALA A 45 0.63 6.03 0.15
N ILE A 46 1.44 7.05 -0.15
CA ILE A 46 1.76 8.12 0.79
C ILE A 46 0.86 9.31 0.50
N VAL A 47 0.02 9.66 1.47
CA VAL A 47 -0.86 10.82 1.40
C VAL A 47 -0.30 11.93 2.30
N ARG A 48 0.03 13.07 1.68
CA ARG A 48 0.49 14.26 2.38
C ARG A 48 -0.64 15.28 2.44
N LYS A 49 -1.06 15.66 3.66
CA LYS A 49 -1.99 16.78 3.82
C LYS A 49 -1.23 18.09 3.68
N VAL A 50 -1.53 18.85 2.63
CA VAL A 50 -0.94 20.16 2.37
C VAL A 50 -1.65 21.20 3.25
N ARG A 51 -1.31 21.25 4.53
CA ARG A 51 -1.64 22.37 5.42
C ARG A 51 -0.33 22.91 5.98
N ILE A 52 -0.23 24.23 6.17
CA ILE A 52 0.99 25.00 6.52
C ILE A 52 1.75 24.45 7.76
N PHE A 53 1.13 23.61 8.59
CA PHE A 53 1.73 23.02 9.79
C PHE A 53 2.02 21.51 9.71
N SER A 54 1.77 20.86 8.57
CA SER A 54 1.90 19.40 8.40
C SER A 54 3.09 18.96 7.55
N PHE A 55 4.03 19.84 7.23
CA PHE A 55 5.17 19.55 6.33
C PHE A 55 5.97 18.28 6.67
N HIS A 56 5.92 17.83 7.93
CA HIS A 56 6.69 16.66 8.41
C HIS A 56 5.81 15.46 8.79
N ASN A 57 4.49 15.57 8.65
CA ASN A 57 3.54 14.52 8.99
C ASN A 57 2.85 14.01 7.73
N PHE A 58 2.69 12.70 7.60
CA PHE A 58 2.00 12.10 6.46
C PHE A 58 1.31 10.81 6.87
N VAL A 59 0.39 10.37 6.04
CA VAL A 59 -0.38 9.15 6.25
C VAL A 59 0.01 8.15 5.17
N VAL A 60 0.12 6.88 5.55
CA VAL A 60 0.28 5.76 4.63
C VAL A 60 -1.07 5.05 4.56
N THR A 61 -1.58 4.88 3.35
CA THR A 61 -2.87 4.23 3.08
C THR A 61 -2.70 3.06 2.12
N ASP A 62 -3.70 2.19 2.06
CA ASP A 62 -3.85 1.28 0.92
C ASP A 62 -4.44 2.02 -0.31
N THR A 63 -4.61 1.31 -1.42
CA THR A 63 -5.25 1.82 -2.64
C THR A 63 -6.73 2.15 -2.48
N ASN A 64 -7.39 1.61 -1.45
CA ASN A 64 -8.79 1.87 -1.13
C ASN A 64 -8.95 3.13 -0.24
N GLY A 65 -7.85 3.72 0.22
CA GLY A 65 -7.83 4.89 1.10
C GLY A 65 -7.89 4.57 2.59
N ASN A 66 -7.81 3.29 2.99
CA ASN A 66 -7.76 2.90 4.39
C ASN A 66 -6.42 3.30 5.01
N VAL A 67 -6.46 3.90 6.18
CA VAL A 67 -5.25 4.32 6.89
C VAL A 67 -4.55 3.11 7.48
N ILE A 68 -3.30 2.87 7.05
CA ILE A 68 -2.45 1.80 7.59
C ILE A 68 -1.54 2.38 8.67
N PHE A 69 -0.86 3.50 8.36
CA PHE A 69 0.01 4.18 9.32
C PHE A 69 -0.15 5.69 9.30
N ASN A 70 0.01 6.31 10.46
CA ASN A 70 0.17 7.75 10.60
C ASN A 70 1.61 8.07 11.04
N VAL A 71 2.35 8.76 10.19
CA VAL A 71 3.75 9.10 10.45
C VAL A 71 3.83 10.52 10.95
N LYS A 72 4.31 10.68 12.19
CA LYS A 72 4.48 11.98 12.82
C LYS A 72 5.95 12.25 13.11
N ALA A 73 6.40 13.46 12.79
CA ALA A 73 7.68 13.95 13.30
C ALA A 73 7.56 14.30 14.79
N ARG A 74 8.60 14.02 15.57
CA ARG A 74 8.67 14.51 16.95
C ARG A 74 8.97 16.02 16.90
N ALA A 75 8.29 16.81 17.72
CA ALA A 75 8.35 18.27 17.68
C ALA A 75 9.78 18.85 17.65
N SER A 76 9.97 19.84 16.77
CA SER A 76 11.02 20.89 16.63
C SER A 76 12.51 20.55 16.83
N LEU A 77 12.88 19.77 17.84
CA LEU A 77 14.28 19.50 18.24
C LEU A 77 14.85 18.19 17.68
N PHE A 78 14.03 17.30 17.14
CA PHE A 78 14.46 16.00 16.63
C PHE A 78 13.98 15.77 15.19
N ARG A 79 14.46 16.60 14.25
CA ARG A 79 14.17 16.44 12.80
C ARG A 79 14.55 15.04 12.27
N ASP A 80 15.43 14.39 13.00
CA ASP A 80 15.99 13.08 12.68
C ASP A 80 15.14 11.91 13.21
N ARG A 81 14.03 12.18 13.91
CA ARG A 81 13.15 11.17 14.51
C ARG A 81 11.73 11.23 13.96
N ARG A 82 11.21 10.07 13.57
CA ARG A 82 9.81 9.88 13.13
C ARG A 82 9.19 8.73 13.88
N VAL A 83 7.93 8.87 14.25
CA VAL A 83 7.16 7.80 14.91
C VAL A 83 6.07 7.35 13.96
N LEU A 84 6.02 6.05 13.69
CA LEU A 84 4.88 5.40 13.03
C LEU A 84 3.83 5.08 14.09
N PHE A 85 2.60 5.49 13.83
CA PHE A 85 1.42 5.08 14.58
C PHE A 85 0.55 4.18 13.72
N ASP A 86 -0.09 3.18 14.31
CA ASP A 86 -1.10 2.35 13.63
C ASP A 86 -2.41 3.13 13.43
N ALA A 87 -3.40 2.48 12.79
CA ALA A 87 -4.72 3.04 12.56
C ALA A 87 -5.48 3.40 13.86
N ALA A 88 -5.19 2.74 14.97
CA ALA A 88 -5.77 3.00 16.29
C ALA A 88 -5.04 4.13 17.07
N GLY A 89 -3.92 4.62 16.54
CA GLY A 89 -3.13 5.67 17.18
C GLY A 89 -2.09 5.16 18.17
N ASN A 90 -1.80 3.86 18.21
CA ASN A 90 -0.72 3.31 19.03
C ASN A 90 0.64 3.47 18.33
N PRO A 91 1.70 3.83 19.06
CA PRO A 91 3.04 3.90 18.48
C PRO A 91 3.57 2.51 18.15
N VAL A 92 4.03 2.32 16.91
CA VAL A 92 4.55 1.04 16.40
C VAL A 92 6.07 1.01 16.47
N VAL A 93 6.72 1.98 15.83
CA VAL A 93 8.19 2.10 15.81
C VAL A 93 8.63 3.56 15.77
N THR A 94 9.84 3.81 16.24
CA THR A 94 10.53 5.10 16.05
C THR A 94 11.71 4.92 15.10
N LEU A 95 11.67 5.62 13.97
CA LEU A 95 12.78 5.72 13.03
C LEU A 95 13.68 6.87 13.47
N ARG A 96 15.00 6.61 13.53
CA ARG A 96 16.01 7.61 13.88
C ARG A 96 17.15 7.57 12.86
N GLN A 97 17.59 8.73 12.38
CA GLN A 97 18.80 8.84 11.58
C GLN A 97 20.01 8.37 12.40
N LYS A 98 20.82 7.48 11.83
CA LYS A 98 22.10 7.06 12.41
C LYS A 98 23.07 8.26 12.39
N VAL A 99 23.75 8.49 13.51
CA VAL A 99 24.83 9.49 13.65
C VAL A 99 26.19 8.85 13.42
#